data_AF-A0A409XL34-F1
#
_entry.id   AF-A0A409XL34-F1
#
_cell.length_a   1.000
_cell.length_b   1.000
_cell.length_c   1.000
_cell.angle_alpha   90.00
_cell.angle_beta   90.00
_cell.angle_gamma   90.00
#
_symmetry.space_group_name_H-M   'P 1'
#
loop_
_entity.id
_entity.type
_entity.pdbx_description
1 polymer ?
#
loop_
_entity_poly.entity_id
_entity_poly.type
_entity_poly.pdbx_seq_one_letter_code
_entity_poly.pdbx_strand_id
1 'polypeptide(L)'
;MVGASAVMYYAECNKPAQTIQYQLGQDTEYSTDNAEAVGVTLGCWMLRNSSRLGPLSSSIYTDSKNVIKATTTRTPKSGSYLVEELNKIAAGLMGHEQIQYHGEKFTLRWIPAHKNITGNETADMEAQRAAAGEQLAPQSLLLHYLRNRKLPISPKHLKSCMQISLNDEATRQWNTSHRKQSFANIDTGYPFNNFRKIQNTMTRTKANIYMQLRTGHIPLNSYLHHFGKSDSS
;
A
#
# COMPACT_ATOMS: atom_id res chain seq x y z
N MET A 1 -0.70 13.02 4.05
CA MET A 1 -0.27 12.52 5.37
C MET A 1 -1.04 11.24 5.67
N VAL A 2 -0.45 10.34 6.45
CA VAL A 2 -1.02 9.05 6.85
C VAL A 2 -1.16 9.03 8.36
N GLY A 3 -2.34 8.67 8.84
CA GLY A 3 -2.66 8.51 10.24
C GLY A 3 -3.17 7.11 10.54
N ALA A 4 -3.02 6.69 11.78
CA ALA A 4 -3.54 5.45 12.33
C ALA A 4 -4.26 5.76 13.64
N SER A 5 -5.23 4.93 13.99
CA SER A 5 -5.89 5.02 15.28
C SER A 5 -6.27 3.65 15.80
N ALA A 6 -6.58 3.60 17.09
CA ALA A 6 -7.27 2.48 17.72
C ALA A 6 -8.29 3.03 18.70
N VAL A 7 -9.46 2.38 18.73
CA VAL A 7 -10.57 2.76 19.58
C VAL A 7 -11.01 1.53 20.37
N MET A 8 -11.06 1.65 21.69
CA MET A 8 -11.43 0.57 22.60
C MET A 8 -12.82 0.82 23.14
N TYR A 9 -13.64 -0.23 23.11
CA TYR A 9 -14.98 -0.26 23.68
C TYR A 9 -15.05 -1.34 24.75
N TYR A 10 -15.79 -1.06 25.82
CA TYR A 10 -16.24 -2.12 26.72
C TYR A 10 -17.48 -2.79 26.14
N ALA A 11 -17.72 -4.06 26.50
CA ALA A 11 -18.95 -4.76 26.11
C ALA A 11 -20.18 -3.90 26.50
N GLU A 12 -21.18 -3.88 25.60
CA GLU A 12 -22.45 -3.16 25.79
C GLU A 12 -22.33 -1.62 25.89
N CYS A 13 -21.15 -1.06 25.66
CA CYS A 13 -20.93 0.38 25.63
C CYS A 13 -20.83 0.88 24.18
N ASN A 14 -21.73 1.80 23.79
CA ASN A 14 -21.68 2.48 22.48
C ASN A 14 -20.75 3.70 22.45
N LYS A 15 -20.07 4.00 23.56
CA LYS A 15 -19.10 5.10 23.65
C LYS A 15 -17.69 4.54 23.76
N PRO A 16 -16.71 5.14 23.06
CA PRO A 16 -15.33 4.71 23.15
C PRO A 16 -14.80 4.97 24.56
N ALA A 17 -14.27 3.93 25.20
CA ALA A 17 -13.63 4.02 26.50
C ALA A 17 -12.26 4.70 26.42
N GLN A 18 -11.57 4.49 25.29
CA GLN A 18 -10.28 5.10 25.00
C GLN A 18 -10.10 5.19 23.49
N THR A 19 -9.46 6.26 23.04
CA THR A 19 -9.03 6.46 21.65
C THR A 19 -7.56 6.84 21.67
N ILE A 20 -6.77 6.19 20.81
CA ILE A 20 -5.37 6.57 20.58
C ILE A 20 -5.18 6.80 19.09
N GLN A 21 -4.47 7.87 18.77
CA GLN A 21 -4.16 8.29 17.41
C GLN A 21 -2.65 8.39 17.24
N TYR A 22 -2.17 8.15 16.02
CA TYR A 22 -0.78 8.30 15.65
C TYR A 22 -0.67 8.81 14.22
N GLN A 23 0.11 9.86 14.00
CA GLN A 23 0.42 10.35 12.66
C GLN A 23 1.75 9.75 12.22
N LEU A 24 1.73 8.97 11.13
CA LEU A 24 2.91 8.25 10.65
C LEU A 24 3.85 9.18 9.87
N GLY A 25 3.31 9.97 8.95
CA GLY A 25 4.08 10.84 8.06
C GLY A 25 3.43 11.01 6.70
N GLN A 26 4.22 11.20 5.64
CA GLN A 26 3.70 11.40 4.29
C GLN A 26 3.18 10.10 3.67
N ASP A 27 2.19 10.22 2.78
CA ASP A 27 1.61 9.13 1.99
C ASP A 27 2.55 8.59 0.91
N THR A 28 3.62 9.32 0.61
CA THR A 28 4.76 8.86 -0.21
C THR A 28 5.68 7.91 0.56
N GLU A 29 5.68 7.97 1.89
CA GLU A 29 6.59 7.23 2.76
C GLU A 29 5.93 6.01 3.42
N TYR A 30 4.65 6.15 3.76
CA TYR A 30 3.86 5.14 4.46
C TYR A 30 2.63 4.75 3.65
N SER A 31 2.33 3.46 3.62
CA SER A 31 1.13 2.93 2.99
C SER A 31 -0.03 2.80 3.99
N THR A 32 -1.25 2.57 3.48
CA THR A 32 -2.40 2.20 4.30
C THR A 32 -2.12 0.96 5.15
N ASP A 33 -1.43 -0.05 4.60
CA ASP A 33 -1.04 -1.23 5.38
C ASP A 33 -0.13 -0.89 6.57
N ASN A 34 0.71 0.16 6.47
CA ASN A 34 1.50 0.62 7.61
C ASN A 34 0.62 1.25 8.68
N ALA A 35 -0.36 2.06 8.29
CA ALA A 35 -1.32 2.64 9.22
C ALA A 35 -2.12 1.56 9.96
N GLU A 36 -2.63 0.57 9.23
CA GLU A 36 -3.37 -0.57 9.78
C GLU A 36 -2.54 -1.36 10.80
N ALA A 37 -1.27 -1.64 10.47
CA ALA A 37 -0.38 -2.35 11.39
C ALA A 37 -0.15 -1.54 12.67
N VAL A 38 0.05 -0.22 12.56
CA VAL A 38 0.15 0.68 13.72
C VAL A 38 -1.14 0.66 14.53
N GLY A 39 -2.32 0.72 13.90
CA GLY A 39 -3.62 0.65 14.56
C GLY A 39 -3.78 -0.62 15.40
N VAL A 40 -3.43 -1.79 14.85
CA VAL A 40 -3.43 -3.05 15.61
C VAL A 40 -2.45 -3.00 16.77
N THR A 41 -1.23 -2.49 16.58
CA THR A 41 -0.24 -2.34 17.66
C THR A 41 -0.75 -1.42 18.78
N LEU A 42 -1.43 -0.31 18.44
CA LEU A 42 -2.06 0.59 19.40
C LEU A 42 -3.18 -0.13 20.17
N GLY A 43 -4.03 -0.90 19.48
CA GLY A 43 -5.06 -1.72 20.12
C GLY A 43 -4.50 -2.73 21.12
N CYS A 44 -3.42 -3.45 20.78
CA CYS A 44 -2.74 -4.34 21.72
C CYS A 44 -2.20 -3.60 22.94
N TRP A 45 -1.62 -2.40 22.74
CA TRP A 45 -1.14 -1.58 23.84
C TRP A 45 -2.28 -1.11 24.74
N MET A 46 -3.40 -0.66 24.18
CA MET A 46 -4.58 -0.22 24.94
C MET A 46 -5.11 -1.32 25.82
N LEU A 47 -5.24 -2.53 25.27
CA LEU A 47 -5.67 -3.69 26.03
C LEU A 47 -4.69 -3.93 27.18
N ARG A 48 -3.40 -4.15 26.89
CA ARG A 48 -2.38 -4.43 27.92
C ARG A 48 -2.34 -3.43 29.07
N ASN A 49 -2.52 -2.13 28.78
CA ASN A 49 -2.45 -1.07 29.79
C ASN A 49 -3.81 -0.75 30.43
N SER A 50 -4.88 -1.39 29.99
CA SER A 50 -6.17 -1.23 30.63
C SER A 50 -6.19 -2.01 31.95
N SER A 51 -6.48 -1.29 33.04
CA SER A 51 -6.56 -1.84 34.40
C SER A 51 -7.70 -2.85 34.62
N ARG A 52 -8.53 -3.07 33.59
CA ARG A 52 -9.70 -3.96 33.61
C ARG A 52 -9.52 -5.26 32.82
N LEU A 53 -8.32 -5.57 32.32
CA LEU A 53 -7.96 -6.89 31.79
C LEU A 53 -7.87 -7.96 32.90
N GLY A 54 -8.95 -8.14 33.66
CA GLY A 54 -9.14 -9.34 34.44
C GLY A 54 -9.46 -10.54 33.51
N PRO A 55 -10.35 -11.45 33.90
CA PRO A 55 -10.69 -12.66 33.12
C PRO A 55 -11.50 -12.41 31.83
N LEU A 56 -11.55 -11.18 31.31
CA LEU A 56 -12.41 -10.81 30.19
C LEU A 56 -11.77 -11.19 28.83
N SER A 57 -12.57 -11.87 27.99
CA SER A 57 -12.22 -12.12 26.59
C SER A 57 -12.05 -10.79 25.85
N SER A 58 -10.91 -10.60 25.19
CA SER A 58 -10.60 -9.40 24.42
C SER A 58 -10.51 -9.72 22.93
N SER A 59 -10.98 -8.80 22.08
CA SER A 59 -10.88 -8.95 20.63
C SER A 59 -10.48 -7.63 19.96
N ILE A 60 -9.60 -7.73 18.96
CA ILE A 60 -9.27 -6.62 18.06
C ILE A 60 -9.90 -6.93 16.72
N TYR A 61 -10.53 -5.92 16.12
CA TYR A 61 -11.10 -5.97 14.80
C TYR A 61 -10.31 -5.08 13.86
N THR A 62 -10.04 -5.55 12.65
CA THR A 62 -9.41 -4.78 11.56
C THR A 62 -10.00 -5.23 10.23
N ASP A 63 -10.15 -4.31 9.29
CA ASP A 63 -10.55 -4.63 7.91
C ASP A 63 -9.35 -4.95 7.00
N SER A 64 -8.13 -4.79 7.50
CA SER A 64 -6.90 -5.06 6.77
C SER A 64 -6.58 -6.56 6.70
N LYS A 65 -6.96 -7.16 5.57
CA LYS A 65 -6.57 -8.54 5.22
C LYS A 65 -5.04 -8.71 5.18
N ASN A 66 -4.30 -7.66 4.82
CA ASN A 66 -2.85 -7.69 4.71
C ASN A 66 -2.19 -7.81 6.09
N VAL A 67 -2.67 -7.05 7.09
CA VAL A 67 -2.17 -7.14 8.46
C VAL A 67 -2.46 -8.50 9.06
N ILE A 68 -3.69 -9.00 8.91
CA ILE A 68 -4.10 -10.35 9.35
C ILE A 68 -3.22 -11.44 8.72
N LYS A 69 -2.96 -11.34 7.42
CA LYS A 69 -2.07 -12.27 6.71
C LYS A 69 -0.63 -12.16 7.20
N ALA A 70 -0.15 -10.96 7.51
CA ALA A 70 1.18 -10.74 8.05
C ALA A 70 1.33 -11.31 9.47
N THR A 71 0.27 -11.30 10.28
CA THR A 71 0.27 -11.94 11.61
C THR A 71 0.35 -13.48 11.53
N THR A 72 -0.18 -14.09 10.47
CA THR A 72 -0.21 -15.55 10.28
C THR A 72 1.00 -16.10 9.52
N THR A 73 1.68 -15.26 8.73
CA THR A 73 2.82 -15.69 7.91
C THR A 73 4.14 -15.56 8.68
N ARG A 74 4.90 -16.66 8.83
CA ARG A 74 6.19 -16.67 9.55
C ARG A 74 7.40 -16.23 8.72
N THR A 75 7.24 -16.06 7.41
CA THR A 75 8.34 -15.72 6.51
C THR A 75 8.33 -14.22 6.14
N PRO A 76 9.44 -13.50 6.39
CA PRO A 76 9.54 -12.10 6.00
C PRO A 76 9.39 -11.95 4.49
N LYS A 77 8.43 -11.13 4.05
CA LYS A 77 8.32 -10.75 2.63
C LYS A 77 9.15 -9.50 2.38
N SER A 78 9.93 -9.53 1.30
CA SER A 78 10.72 -8.38 0.87
C SER A 78 9.82 -7.15 0.68
N GLY A 79 9.98 -6.16 1.57
CA GLY A 79 9.27 -4.88 1.56
C GLY A 79 8.12 -4.71 2.56
N SER A 80 7.88 -5.66 3.48
CA SER A 80 6.89 -5.53 4.57
C SER A 80 7.49 -5.47 5.97
N TYR A 81 8.81 -5.22 6.08
CA TYR A 81 9.55 -5.23 7.34
C TYR A 81 8.87 -4.43 8.47
N LEU A 82 8.41 -3.21 8.18
CA LEU A 82 7.74 -2.38 9.20
C LEU A 82 6.44 -3.03 9.72
N VAL A 83 5.60 -3.57 8.83
CA VAL A 83 4.36 -4.27 9.22
C VAL A 83 4.69 -5.50 10.06
N GLU A 84 5.74 -6.23 9.71
CA GLU A 84 6.18 -7.41 10.45
C GLU A 84 6.74 -7.06 11.83
N GLU A 85 7.57 -6.02 11.95
CA GLU A 85 8.08 -5.56 13.24
C GLU A 85 6.95 -5.05 14.16
N LEU A 86 6.00 -4.29 13.61
CA LEU A 86 4.82 -3.84 14.35
C LEU A 86 3.96 -5.02 14.82
N ASN A 87 3.82 -6.05 13.99
CA ASN A 87 3.15 -7.30 14.37
C ASN A 87 3.92 -8.08 15.44
N LYS A 88 5.25 -8.13 15.39
CA LYS A 88 6.07 -8.74 16.46
C LYS A 88 5.91 -7.99 17.77
N ILE A 89 5.91 -6.65 17.73
CA ILE A 89 5.64 -5.82 18.91
C ILE A 89 4.23 -6.12 19.43
N ALA A 90 3.23 -6.12 18.57
CA ALA A 90 1.85 -6.45 18.94
C ALA A 90 1.73 -7.84 19.58
N ALA A 91 2.39 -8.86 19.02
CA ALA A 91 2.44 -10.20 19.59
C ALA A 91 3.18 -10.23 20.94
N GLY A 92 4.33 -9.57 21.05
CA GLY A 92 5.09 -9.46 22.30
C GLY A 92 4.33 -8.72 23.40
N LEU A 93 3.48 -7.75 23.04
CA LEU A 93 2.59 -7.08 23.99
C LEU A 93 1.54 -8.03 24.56
N MET A 94 1.06 -8.98 23.75
CA MET A 94 0.02 -9.94 24.14
C MET A 94 0.58 -11.23 24.76
N GLY A 95 1.90 -11.41 24.78
CA GLY A 95 2.58 -12.64 25.22
C GLY A 95 2.93 -13.55 24.04
N HIS A 96 4.12 -14.15 24.07
CA HIS A 96 4.67 -14.99 22.99
C HIS A 96 3.76 -16.18 22.58
N GLU A 97 2.82 -16.57 23.45
CA GLU A 97 1.83 -17.60 23.18
C GLU A 97 0.60 -17.00 22.49
N GLN A 98 0.78 -16.75 21.20
CA GLN A 98 -0.26 -16.76 20.18
C GLN A 98 -1.37 -15.71 20.33
N ILE A 99 -1.37 -14.73 19.42
CA ILE A 99 -2.61 -14.19 18.84
C ILE A 99 -3.32 -15.40 18.20
N GLN A 100 -4.02 -16.20 19.00
CA GLN A 100 -4.73 -17.37 18.53
C GLN A 100 -5.93 -16.86 17.76
N TYR A 101 -6.06 -17.31 16.52
CA TYR A 101 -7.24 -17.03 15.71
C TYR A 101 -8.53 -17.66 16.27
N HIS A 102 -8.43 -18.49 17.31
CA HIS A 102 -9.57 -19.16 17.98
C HIS A 102 -9.34 -19.47 19.48
N GLY A 103 -8.46 -18.73 20.17
CA GLY A 103 -8.05 -19.03 21.56
C GLY A 103 -8.64 -18.11 22.61
N GLU A 104 -9.06 -18.68 23.74
CA GLU A 104 -10.03 -18.14 24.70
C GLU A 104 -9.67 -16.81 25.42
N LYS A 105 -8.49 -16.22 25.23
CA LYS A 105 -8.12 -14.93 25.88
C LYS A 105 -8.03 -13.73 24.94
N PHE A 106 -7.63 -13.92 23.69
CA PHE A 106 -7.44 -12.82 22.74
C PHE A 106 -7.61 -13.25 21.29
N THR A 107 -8.44 -12.55 20.52
CA THR A 107 -8.66 -12.83 19.09
C THR A 107 -8.50 -11.59 18.21
N LEU A 108 -7.72 -11.71 17.13
CA LEU A 108 -7.68 -10.74 16.03
C LEU A 108 -8.67 -11.21 14.95
N ARG A 109 -9.67 -10.38 14.63
CA ARG A 109 -10.77 -10.73 13.72
C ARG A 109 -10.82 -9.79 12.53
N TRP A 110 -10.97 -10.37 11.34
CA TRP A 110 -11.26 -9.59 10.14
C TRP A 110 -12.71 -9.10 10.16
N ILE A 111 -12.92 -7.85 9.80
CA ILE A 111 -14.25 -7.29 9.53
C ILE A 111 -14.30 -6.66 8.14
N PRO A 112 -15.47 -6.62 7.50
CA PRO A 112 -15.62 -5.92 6.24
C PRO A 112 -15.56 -4.40 6.44
N ALA A 113 -14.73 -3.73 5.63
CA ALA A 113 -14.72 -2.29 5.51
C ALA A 113 -16.09 -1.75 5.05
N HIS A 114 -16.44 -0.53 5.47
CA HIS A 114 -17.62 0.22 5.00
C HIS A 114 -18.97 -0.50 5.16
N LYS A 115 -19.14 -1.23 6.26
CA LYS A 115 -20.39 -1.91 6.61
C LYS A 115 -21.14 -1.26 7.78
N ASN A 116 -20.92 0.04 8.03
CA ASN A 116 -21.55 0.77 9.14
C ASN A 116 -21.29 0.13 10.52
N ILE A 117 -20.11 -0.47 10.68
CA ILE A 117 -19.66 -0.99 11.97
C ILE A 117 -19.12 0.19 12.76
N THR A 118 -19.88 0.65 13.74
CA THR A 118 -19.59 1.87 14.52
C THR A 118 -18.14 1.94 15.01
N GLY A 119 -17.60 0.83 15.52
CA GLY A 119 -16.21 0.77 15.98
C GLY A 119 -15.18 1.01 14.87
N ASN A 120 -15.37 0.39 13.69
CA ASN A 120 -14.46 0.57 12.54
C ASN A 120 -14.55 1.98 11.98
N GLU A 121 -15.76 2.50 11.80
CA GLU A 121 -15.97 3.85 11.26
C GLU A 121 -15.42 4.92 12.19
N THR A 122 -15.53 4.70 13.51
CA THR A 122 -14.89 5.59 14.49
C THR A 122 -13.38 5.51 14.35
N ALA A 123 -12.79 4.32 14.25
CA ALA A 123 -11.34 4.18 14.06
C ALA A 123 -10.86 4.84 12.76
N ASP A 124 -11.60 4.68 11.66
CA ASP A 124 -11.29 5.32 10.37
C ASP A 124 -11.35 6.84 10.47
N MET A 125 -12.39 7.38 11.10
CA MET A 125 -12.55 8.81 11.33
C MET A 125 -11.40 9.36 12.19
N GLU A 126 -11.04 8.66 13.26
CA GLU A 126 -9.94 9.06 14.13
C GLU A 126 -8.57 8.94 13.45
N ALA A 127 -8.39 7.99 12.53
CA ALA A 127 -7.19 7.87 11.72
C ALA A 127 -7.07 9.03 10.71
N GLN A 128 -8.20 9.46 10.12
CA GLN A 128 -8.25 10.63 9.25
C GLN A 128 -7.94 11.94 10.01
N ARG A 129 -8.47 12.09 11.23
CA ARG A 129 -8.12 13.20 12.13
C ARG A 129 -6.64 13.21 12.48
N ALA A 130 -6.08 12.04 12.81
CA ALA A 130 -4.65 11.88 13.05
C ALA A 130 -3.82 12.29 11.81
N ALA A 131 -4.28 11.91 10.60
CA ALA A 131 -3.63 12.31 9.36
C ALA A 131 -3.67 13.84 9.15
N ALA A 132 -4.77 14.50 9.54
CA ALA A 132 -4.92 15.96 9.51
C ALA A 132 -4.08 16.69 10.58
N GLY A 133 -3.48 15.97 11.54
CA GLY A 133 -2.69 16.55 12.62
C GLY A 133 -3.51 16.90 13.86
N GLU A 134 -4.78 16.51 13.91
CA GLU A 134 -5.64 16.67 15.07
C GLU A 134 -5.34 15.54 16.08
N GLN A 135 -4.26 15.68 16.85
CA GLN A 135 -3.92 14.73 17.91
C GLN A 135 -4.76 14.96 19.17
N LEU A 136 -5.60 13.98 19.51
CA LEU A 136 -6.43 13.96 20.72
C LEU A 136 -5.72 13.36 21.94
N ALA A 137 -4.80 12.41 21.74
CA ALA A 137 -4.17 11.66 22.83
C ALA A 137 -2.77 12.21 23.16
N PRO A 138 -2.42 12.40 24.45
CA PRO A 138 -1.08 12.79 24.82
C PRO A 138 -0.06 11.71 24.42
N GLN A 139 1.09 12.14 23.90
CA GLN A 139 2.18 11.28 23.42
C GLN A 139 2.69 10.29 24.48
N SER A 140 2.35 10.51 25.76
CA SER A 140 2.62 9.61 26.88
C SER A 140 1.88 8.27 26.82
N LEU A 141 0.75 8.20 26.10
CA LEU A 141 -0.02 6.97 25.87
C LEU A 141 0.53 6.14 24.69
N LEU A 142 1.55 6.62 23.99
CA LEU A 142 2.17 5.86 22.92
C LEU A 142 3.25 4.93 23.48
N LEU A 143 3.33 3.74 22.90
CA LEU A 143 4.46 2.83 23.08
C LEU A 143 5.78 3.60 22.95
N HIS A 144 6.75 3.32 23.82
CA HIS A 144 8.08 3.94 23.77
C HIS A 144 8.70 3.90 22.36
N TYR A 145 8.46 2.79 21.64
CA TYR A 145 8.88 2.60 20.25
C TYR A 145 8.28 3.64 19.27
N LEU A 146 6.99 3.95 19.41
CA LEU A 146 6.28 4.94 18.58
C LEU A 146 6.49 6.38 19.05
N ARG A 147 6.84 6.57 20.33
CA ARG A 147 7.05 7.88 20.95
C ARG A 147 8.38 8.52 20.55
N ASN A 148 9.45 7.72 20.51
CA ASN A 148 10.82 8.25 20.46
C ASN A 148 11.52 8.08 19.11
N ARG A 149 10.85 7.47 18.11
CA ARG A 149 11.42 7.26 16.78
C ARG A 149 10.38 7.53 15.71
N LYS A 150 10.81 8.24 14.64
CA LYS A 150 10.10 8.16 13.36
C LYS A 150 10.17 6.71 12.89
N LEU A 151 9.04 6.17 12.45
CA LEU A 151 9.01 4.84 11.87
C LEU A 151 9.96 4.78 10.66
N PRO A 152 10.62 3.65 10.41
CA PRO A 152 11.40 3.50 9.18
C PRO A 152 10.46 3.58 7.97
N ILE A 153 10.86 4.37 6.97
CA ILE A 153 10.13 4.53 5.71
C ILE A 153 10.11 3.18 4.98
N SER A 154 8.99 2.84 4.34
CA SER A 154 8.89 1.63 3.51
C SER A 154 9.55 1.88 2.14
N PRO A 155 10.75 1.32 1.85
CA PRO A 155 11.46 1.63 0.60
C PRO A 155 10.69 1.14 -0.63
N LYS A 156 9.93 0.06 -0.47
CA LYS A 156 9.06 -0.51 -1.52
C LYS A 156 7.91 0.43 -1.85
N HIS A 157 7.27 1.01 -0.84
CA HIS A 157 6.18 1.96 -1.04
C HIS A 157 6.70 3.23 -1.72
N LEU A 158 7.80 3.78 -1.21
CA LEU A 158 8.46 4.94 -1.81
C LEU A 158 8.81 4.71 -3.29
N LYS A 159 9.42 3.55 -3.61
CA LYS A 159 9.74 3.19 -5.00
C LYS A 159 8.48 3.07 -5.86
N SER A 160 7.38 2.54 -5.30
CA SER A 160 6.09 2.45 -5.99
C SER A 160 5.54 3.84 -6.31
N CYS A 161 5.53 4.75 -5.33
CA CYS A 161 5.09 6.14 -5.53
C CYS A 161 5.95 6.86 -6.58
N MET A 162 7.28 6.70 -6.54
CA MET A 162 8.18 7.24 -7.56
C MET A 162 7.88 6.67 -8.95
N GLN A 163 7.63 5.36 -9.06
CA GLN A 163 7.30 4.73 -10.32
C GLN A 163 5.98 5.25 -10.90
N ILE A 164 4.97 5.48 -10.06
CA ILE A 164 3.68 6.08 -10.47
C ILE A 164 3.94 7.49 -11.02
N SER A 165 4.67 8.33 -10.27
CA SER A 165 5.00 9.69 -10.70
C SER A 165 5.77 9.72 -12.03
N LEU A 166 6.75 8.83 -12.21
CA LEU A 166 7.48 8.70 -13.47
C LEU A 166 6.58 8.25 -14.63
N ASN A 167 5.65 7.33 -14.39
CA ASN A 167 4.70 6.87 -15.39
C ASN A 167 3.71 7.97 -15.78
N ASP A 168 3.25 8.78 -14.82
CA ASP A 168 2.35 9.91 -15.06
C ASP A 168 3.04 11.01 -15.87
N GLU A 169 4.31 11.31 -15.55
CA GLU A 169 5.14 12.24 -16.32
C GLU A 169 5.37 11.71 -17.74
N ALA A 170 5.76 10.44 -17.88
CA ALA A 170 5.95 9.82 -19.19
C ALA A 170 4.67 9.83 -20.03
N THR A 171 3.52 9.62 -19.40
CA THR A 171 2.20 9.69 -20.05
C THR A 171 1.85 11.11 -20.47
N ARG A 172 2.12 12.11 -19.63
CA ARG A 172 1.94 13.53 -19.97
C ARG A 172 2.82 13.92 -21.16
N GLN A 173 4.10 13.57 -21.13
CA GLN A 173 5.03 13.83 -22.23
C GLN A 173 4.61 13.12 -23.53
N TRP A 174 4.16 11.87 -23.44
CA TRP A 174 3.62 11.16 -24.59
C TRP A 174 2.43 11.91 -25.20
N ASN A 175 1.48 12.32 -24.35
CA ASN A 175 0.25 12.98 -24.76
C ASN A 175 0.47 14.33 -25.46
N THR A 176 1.51 15.07 -25.09
CA THR A 176 1.85 16.37 -25.69
C THR A 176 2.80 16.26 -26.89
N SER A 177 3.39 15.09 -27.13
CA SER A 177 4.39 14.91 -28.18
C SER A 177 3.77 14.82 -29.58
N HIS A 178 4.48 15.36 -30.59
CA HIS A 178 4.18 15.08 -32.01
C HIS A 178 4.21 13.58 -32.32
N ARG A 179 5.01 12.80 -31.57
CA ARG A 179 5.12 11.34 -31.76
C ARG A 179 3.79 10.64 -31.53
N LYS A 180 2.94 11.10 -30.60
CA LYS A 180 1.58 10.56 -30.43
C LYS A 180 0.75 10.74 -31.69
N GLN A 181 0.83 11.89 -32.34
CA GLN A 181 0.10 12.15 -33.59
C GLN A 181 0.60 11.21 -34.69
N SER A 182 1.93 11.08 -34.85
CA SER A 182 2.51 10.15 -35.83
C SER A 182 2.17 8.68 -35.55
N PHE A 183 2.06 8.28 -34.28
CA PHE A 183 1.74 6.91 -33.89
C PHE A 183 0.24 6.61 -33.80
N ALA A 184 -0.64 7.61 -33.93
CA ALA A 184 -2.09 7.44 -33.80
C ALA A 184 -2.65 6.39 -34.78
N ASN A 185 -2.07 6.31 -35.99
CA ASN A 185 -2.44 5.35 -37.03
C ASN A 185 -1.72 4.00 -36.91
N ILE A 186 -0.76 3.87 -35.98
CA ILE A 186 0.08 2.67 -35.81
C ILE A 186 -0.37 1.88 -34.58
N ASP A 187 -0.34 2.52 -33.40
CA ASP A 187 -0.77 1.92 -32.14
C ASP A 187 -1.14 3.04 -31.16
N THR A 188 -2.36 2.98 -30.64
CA THR A 188 -2.89 3.93 -29.64
C THR A 188 -2.68 3.45 -28.21
N GLY A 189 -2.29 2.19 -28.01
CA GLY A 189 -2.17 1.50 -26.72
C GLY A 189 -0.90 1.83 -25.94
N TYR A 190 -0.51 3.10 -25.82
CA TYR A 190 0.59 3.55 -24.95
C TYR A 190 0.38 3.04 -23.51
N PRO A 191 1.40 2.51 -22.80
CA PRO A 191 2.85 2.51 -23.09
C PRO A 191 3.34 1.35 -23.99
N PHE A 192 2.43 0.77 -24.78
CA PHE A 192 2.69 -0.32 -25.74
C PHE A 192 3.07 -1.64 -25.07
N ASN A 193 2.34 -2.02 -24.02
CA ASN A 193 2.65 -3.21 -23.22
C ASN A 193 2.69 -4.50 -24.07
N ASN A 194 1.78 -4.66 -25.03
CA ASN A 194 1.76 -5.83 -25.91
C ASN A 194 3.00 -5.89 -26.81
N PHE A 195 3.37 -4.76 -27.40
CA PHE A 195 4.60 -4.62 -28.19
C PHE A 195 5.85 -4.92 -27.35
N ARG A 196 5.95 -4.33 -26.14
CA ARG A 196 7.09 -4.56 -25.24
C ARG A 196 7.20 -6.02 -24.83
N LYS A 197 6.08 -6.71 -24.54
CA LYS A 197 6.07 -8.14 -24.22
C LYS A 197 6.68 -8.97 -25.35
N ILE A 198 6.28 -8.72 -26.59
CA ILE A 198 6.81 -9.41 -27.78
C ILE A 198 8.28 -9.05 -28.00
N GLN A 199 8.62 -7.77 -27.93
CA GLN A 199 9.98 -7.27 -28.13
C GLN A 199 10.97 -7.88 -27.12
N ASN A 200 10.55 -8.03 -25.85
CA ASN A 200 11.40 -8.59 -24.79
C ASN A 200 11.75 -10.07 -25.00
N THR A 201 10.97 -10.80 -25.80
CA THR A 201 11.28 -12.20 -26.16
C THR A 201 12.17 -12.33 -27.40
N MET A 202 12.47 -11.23 -28.09
CA MET A 202 13.21 -11.21 -29.34
C MET A 202 14.69 -10.86 -29.14
N THR A 203 15.55 -11.33 -30.05
CA THR A 203 16.92 -10.81 -30.16
C THR A 203 16.89 -9.37 -30.66
N ARG A 204 17.94 -8.59 -30.34
CA ARG A 204 18.06 -7.17 -30.75
C ARG A 204 17.81 -6.96 -32.24
N THR A 205 18.33 -7.84 -33.10
CA THR A 205 18.15 -7.76 -34.55
C THR A 205 16.69 -7.91 -34.96
N LYS A 206 15.98 -8.91 -34.40
CA LYS A 206 14.56 -9.16 -34.70
C LYS A 206 13.68 -8.02 -34.17
N ALA A 207 13.97 -7.50 -32.98
CA ALA A 207 13.28 -6.35 -32.41
C ALA A 207 13.40 -5.08 -33.29
N ASN A 208 14.59 -4.82 -33.85
CA ASN A 208 14.81 -3.70 -34.77
C ASN A 208 13.99 -3.84 -36.06
N ILE A 209 14.03 -5.02 -36.69
CA ILE A 209 13.24 -5.30 -37.91
C ILE A 209 11.74 -5.16 -37.60
N TYR A 210 11.28 -5.70 -36.47
CA TYR A 210 9.89 -5.59 -36.04
C TYR A 210 9.46 -4.12 -35.82
N MET A 211 10.32 -3.29 -35.24
CA MET A 211 10.06 -1.85 -35.09
C MET A 211 10.01 -1.13 -36.45
N GLN A 212 10.93 -1.45 -37.37
CA GLN A 212 10.94 -0.88 -38.73
C GLN A 212 9.68 -1.25 -39.51
N LEU A 213 9.27 -2.53 -39.46
CA LEU A 213 8.03 -3.01 -40.04
C LEU A 213 6.82 -2.24 -39.49
N ARG A 214 6.75 -2.12 -38.18
CA ARG A 214 5.63 -1.48 -37.49
C ARG A 214 5.54 0.03 -37.74
N THR A 215 6.66 0.69 -38.01
CA THR A 215 6.72 2.13 -38.28
C THR A 215 6.81 2.47 -39.76
N GLY A 216 6.81 1.48 -40.65
CA GLY A 216 6.90 1.69 -42.10
C GLY A 216 8.29 2.10 -42.61
N HIS A 217 9.35 1.98 -41.80
CA HIS A 217 10.73 2.33 -42.17
C HIS A 217 11.54 1.13 -42.70
N ILE A 218 10.86 0.08 -43.15
CA ILE A 218 11.50 -1.06 -43.79
C ILE A 218 11.76 -0.74 -45.28
N PRO A 219 12.90 -1.13 -45.88
CA PRO A 219 13.19 -0.85 -47.30
C PRO A 219 12.37 -1.74 -48.26
N LEU A 220 11.05 -1.59 -48.24
CA LEU A 220 10.14 -2.09 -49.27
C LEU A 220 10.09 -1.09 -50.43
N ASN A 221 9.69 -1.53 -51.63
CA ASN A 221 9.62 -0.68 -52.83
C ASN A 221 8.83 0.62 -52.58
N SER A 222 7.76 0.57 -51.80
CA SER A 222 6.98 1.77 -51.42
C SER A 222 7.80 2.80 -50.62
N TYR A 223 8.64 2.36 -49.69
CA TYR A 223 9.51 3.23 -48.90
C TYR A 223 10.74 3.68 -49.72
N LEU A 224 11.32 2.82 -50.54
CA LEU A 224 12.47 3.15 -51.39
C LEU A 224 12.10 4.12 -52.54
N HIS A 225 10.87 4.04 -53.03
CA HIS A 225 10.33 4.97 -54.02
C HIS A 225 10.25 6.41 -53.48
N HIS A 226 9.91 6.60 -52.19
CA HIS A 226 9.98 7.93 -51.55
C HIS A 226 11.38 8.56 -51.60
N PHE A 227 12.45 7.77 -51.71
CA PHE A 227 13.83 8.25 -51.84
C PHE A 227 14.38 8.16 -53.27
N GLY A 228 13.53 7.86 -54.27
CA GLY A 228 13.93 7.73 -55.67
C GLY A 228 14.87 6.54 -55.95
N LYS A 229 14.84 5.51 -55.11
CA LYS A 229 15.73 4.33 -55.21
C LYS A 229 15.07 3.08 -55.81
N SER A 230 13.80 3.15 -56.17
CA SER A 230 13.07 2.09 -56.86
C SER A 230 11.94 2.69 -57.68
N ASP A 231 11.65 2.11 -58.85
CA ASP A 231 10.46 2.46 -59.63
C ASP A 231 9.18 2.00 -58.90
N SER A 232 8.11 2.79 -58.97
CA SER A 232 6.84 2.51 -58.29
C SER A 232 6.28 1.15 -58.73
N SER A 233 6.01 0.27 -57.77
CA SER A 233 5.17 -0.94 -57.94
C SER A 233 3.78 -0.67 -57.39
#